data_AF-A0A955C444-F1
#
_entry.id   AF-A0A955C444-F1
#
_cell.length_a   1.000
_cell.length_b   1.000
_cell.length_c   1.000
_cell.angle_alpha   90.00
_cell.angle_beta   90.00
_cell.angle_gamma   90.00
#
_symmetry.space_group_name_H-M   'P 1'
#
loop_
_entity.id
_entity.type
_entity.pdbx_description
1 polymer ?
#
loop_
_entity_poly.entity_id
_entity_poly.type
_entity_poly.pdbx_seq_one_letter_code
_entity_poly.pdbx_strand_id
1 'polypeptide(L)'
;MRIAIIGAGISGIVAARRLAERHNVSVFEAHSCTGGSFHPVSIDINGVNVEIDPAVLLYRPETYPRFVSLLESLDIPSRDVELGYRITCERTGAGAMEKTLRAAWQTSARLFQPSYYGMLRDIAKFQRRARGALARRELRATAGEAMDEIRCGKRFVHNYLQPLAAALWPVSDDELGAVPLMHLAAGLHNFGLLNFHCRSVVKTIVGGARGYLNKL
;
A
#
# COMPACT_ATOMS: atom_id res chain seq x y z
N MET A 1 -6.53 17.85 32.08
CA MET A 1 -7.08 16.50 32.38
C MET A 1 -5.93 15.49 32.42
N ARG A 2 -6.13 14.34 33.05
CA ARG A 2 -5.22 13.18 32.94
C ARG A 2 -5.80 12.24 31.88
N ILE A 3 -5.03 11.89 30.86
CA ILE A 3 -5.46 11.09 29.71
C ILE A 3 -4.54 9.88 29.57
N ALA A 4 -5.12 8.69 29.50
CA ALA A 4 -4.39 7.46 29.19
C ALA A 4 -4.58 7.10 27.71
N ILE A 5 -3.49 6.77 27.02
CA ILE A 5 -3.49 6.25 25.65
C ILE A 5 -2.97 4.82 25.71
N ILE A 6 -3.76 3.88 25.17
CA ILE A 6 -3.40 2.45 25.12
C ILE A 6 -2.93 2.13 23.70
N GLY A 7 -1.66 1.75 23.58
CA GLY A 7 -0.93 1.52 22.34
C GLY A 7 -0.04 2.71 21.95
N ALA A 8 1.25 2.46 21.78
CA ALA A 8 2.26 3.36 21.25
C ALA A 8 2.60 3.03 19.79
N GLY A 9 1.61 2.61 18.99
CA GLY A 9 1.72 2.65 17.53
C GLY A 9 1.71 4.10 17.01
N ILE A 10 1.89 4.29 15.69
CA ILE A 10 1.95 5.64 15.07
C ILE A 10 0.78 6.54 15.51
N SER A 11 -0.45 6.01 15.46
CA SER A 11 -1.65 6.77 15.84
C SER A 11 -1.63 7.18 17.31
N GLY A 12 -1.22 6.28 18.20
CA GLY A 12 -1.14 6.51 19.64
C GLY A 12 -0.11 7.57 20.00
N ILE A 13 1.10 7.49 19.42
CA ILE A 13 2.16 8.48 19.69
C ILE A 13 1.77 9.86 19.12
N VAL A 14 1.21 9.92 17.92
CA VAL A 14 0.75 11.20 17.33
C VAL A 14 -0.37 11.82 18.18
N ALA A 15 -1.31 11.02 18.67
CA ALA A 15 -2.34 11.49 19.59
C ALA A 15 -1.73 11.98 20.91
N ALA A 16 -0.78 11.23 21.47
CA ALA A 16 -0.09 11.58 22.70
C ALA A 16 0.60 12.94 22.58
N ARG A 17 1.37 13.14 21.51
CA ARG A 17 2.07 14.40 21.24
C ARG A 17 1.12 15.59 21.19
N ARG A 18 0.01 15.47 20.45
CA ARG A 18 -0.97 16.56 20.31
C ARG A 18 -1.72 16.86 21.60
N LEU A 19 -2.03 15.84 22.39
CA LEU A 19 -2.75 16.02 23.66
C LEU A 19 -1.82 16.52 24.78
N ALA A 20 -0.54 16.15 24.74
CA ALA A 20 0.46 16.57 25.73
C ALA A 20 0.68 18.09 25.74
N GLU A 21 0.35 18.81 24.67
CA GLU A 21 0.38 20.28 24.62
C GLU A 21 -0.55 20.93 25.66
N ARG A 22 -1.61 20.24 26.11
CA ARG A 22 -2.67 20.81 26.97
C ARG A 22 -3.10 19.92 28.13
N HIS A 23 -2.63 18.68 28.17
CA HIS A 23 -3.09 17.66 29.10
C HIS A 23 -1.92 16.84 29.64
N ASN A 24 -2.13 16.22 30.81
CA ASN A 24 -1.18 15.25 31.33
C ASN A 24 -1.49 13.88 30.71
N VAL A 25 -0.63 13.41 29.82
CA VAL A 25 -0.85 12.19 29.03
C VAL A 25 0.07 11.07 29.52
N SER A 26 -0.47 9.87 29.70
CA SER A 26 0.28 8.64 29.93
C SER A 26 0.02 7.67 28.78
N VAL A 27 1.08 7.12 28.19
CA VAL A 27 1.00 6.14 27.11
C VAL A 27 1.39 4.78 27.65
N PHE A 28 0.58 3.77 27.36
CA PHE A 28 0.80 2.38 27.77
C PHE A 28 1.00 1.54 26.51
N GLU A 29 2.13 0.85 26.41
CA GLU A 29 2.45 -0.05 25.30
C GLU A 29 2.74 -1.44 25.87
N ALA A 30 2.24 -2.47 25.19
CA ALA A 30 2.43 -3.85 25.60
C ALA A 30 3.84 -4.34 25.27
N HIS A 31 4.45 -3.82 24.20
CA HIS A 31 5.81 -4.14 23.79
C HIS A 31 6.86 -3.26 24.47
N SER A 32 8.12 -3.70 24.42
CA SER A 32 9.27 -2.92 24.90
C SER A 32 9.67 -1.77 23.97
N CYS A 33 8.89 -1.52 22.92
CA CYS A 33 9.21 -0.55 21.89
C CYS A 33 7.97 0.17 21.35
N THR A 34 8.19 1.38 20.86
CA THR A 34 7.15 2.21 20.23
C THR A 34 7.18 2.04 18.70
N GLY A 35 6.07 2.37 18.04
CA GLY A 35 5.91 2.34 16.58
C GLY A 35 5.06 1.17 16.07
N GLY A 36 4.76 0.16 16.90
CA GLY A 36 3.99 -1.01 16.50
C GLY A 36 4.60 -1.71 15.28
N SER A 37 3.81 -1.99 14.24
CA SER A 37 4.28 -2.63 13.00
C SER A 37 5.35 -1.84 12.23
N PHE A 38 5.57 -0.58 12.57
CA PHE A 38 6.60 0.28 11.98
C PHE A 38 7.86 0.37 12.85
N HIS A 39 7.97 -0.42 13.92
CA HIS A 39 9.20 -0.44 14.69
C HIS A 39 10.36 -1.01 13.84
N PRO A 40 11.46 -0.25 13.66
CA PRO A 40 12.61 -0.69 12.88
C PRO A 40 13.36 -1.82 13.60
N VAL A 41 13.78 -2.83 12.84
CA VAL A 41 14.59 -3.95 13.33
C VAL A 41 16.04 -3.74 12.95
N SER A 42 16.94 -3.93 13.91
CA SER A 42 18.39 -3.86 13.70
C SER A 42 18.93 -5.25 13.37
N ILE A 43 19.69 -5.37 12.28
CA ILE A 43 20.37 -6.60 11.87
C ILE A 43 21.86 -6.35 11.69
N ASP A 44 22.69 -7.30 12.13
CA ASP A 44 24.12 -7.27 11.86
C ASP A 44 24.39 -7.93 10.50
N ILE A 45 24.98 -7.18 9.58
CA ILE A 45 25.52 -7.68 8.32
C ILE A 45 27.04 -7.48 8.34
N ASN A 46 27.79 -8.55 8.59
CA ASN A 46 29.27 -8.56 8.58
C ASN A 46 29.91 -7.51 9.50
N GLY A 47 29.38 -7.33 10.71
CA GLY A 47 29.85 -6.34 11.69
C GLY A 47 29.28 -4.94 11.47
N VAL A 48 28.41 -4.75 10.47
CA VAL A 48 27.70 -3.50 10.22
C VAL A 48 26.26 -3.64 10.67
N ASN A 49 25.87 -2.87 11.68
CA ASN A 49 24.48 -2.83 12.11
C ASN A 49 23.65 -2.00 11.13
N VAL A 50 22.66 -2.64 10.51
CA VAL A 50 21.74 -2.05 9.54
C VAL A 50 20.33 -2.05 10.12
N GLU A 51 19.67 -0.91 10.08
CA GLU A 51 18.26 -0.80 10.44
C GLU A 51 17.38 -1.08 9.22
N ILE A 52 16.41 -1.96 9.41
CA ILE A 52 15.40 -2.30 8.41
C ILE A 52 14.03 -1.94 8.96
N ASP A 53 13.25 -1.19 8.19
CA ASP A 53 11.82 -1.01 8.43
C ASP A 53 11.05 -2.23 7.91
N PRO A 54 10.44 -3.06 8.77
CA PRO A 54 9.68 -4.23 8.33
C PRO A 54 8.43 -3.84 7.55
N ALA A 55 7.79 -2.74 7.96
CA ALA A 55 6.71 -2.10 7.23
C ALA A 55 7.29 -0.99 6.36
N VAL A 56 7.34 -1.25 5.06
CA VAL A 56 7.80 -0.29 4.06
C VAL A 56 6.87 0.91 4.04
N LEU A 57 7.35 2.07 4.49
CA LEU A 57 6.58 3.31 4.47
C LEU A 57 6.72 4.01 3.12
N LEU A 58 5.64 3.95 2.33
CA LEU A 58 5.48 4.69 1.09
C LEU A 58 4.21 5.52 1.18
N TYR A 59 4.30 6.78 0.78
CA TYR A 59 3.14 7.67 0.78
C TYR A 59 3.19 8.64 -0.40
N ARG A 60 2.01 9.16 -0.76
CA ARG A 60 1.88 10.26 -1.71
C ARG A 60 1.45 11.52 -0.97
N PRO A 61 2.16 12.65 -1.12
CA PRO A 61 1.81 13.89 -0.43
C PRO A 61 0.35 14.31 -0.61
N GLU A 62 -0.20 14.12 -1.81
CA GLU A 62 -1.57 14.51 -2.17
C GLU A 62 -2.62 13.67 -1.44
N THR A 63 -2.27 12.42 -1.12
CA THR A 63 -3.15 11.48 -0.42
C THR A 63 -3.03 11.64 1.10
N TYR A 64 -1.86 12.03 1.61
CA TYR A 64 -1.56 12.08 3.04
C TYR A 64 -1.10 13.47 3.52
N PRO A 65 -1.88 14.54 3.31
CA PRO A 65 -1.46 15.91 3.65
C PRO A 65 -1.19 16.10 5.15
N ARG A 66 -1.94 15.41 6.02
CA ARG A 66 -1.71 15.44 7.48
C ARG A 66 -0.40 14.78 7.88
N PHE A 67 -0.01 13.72 7.17
CA PHE A 67 1.24 13.03 7.42
C PHE A 67 2.42 13.88 6.95
N VAL A 68 2.31 14.51 5.77
CA VAL A 68 3.29 15.48 5.27
C VAL A 68 3.49 16.61 6.27
N SER A 69 2.41 17.23 6.73
CA SER A 69 2.48 18.30 7.72
C SER A 69 3.12 17.85 9.04
N LEU A 70 2.89 16.60 9.46
CA LEU A 70 3.57 16.03 10.62
C LEU A 70 5.08 15.93 10.37
N LEU A 71 5.51 15.35 9.25
CA LEU A 71 6.93 15.20 8.92
C LEU A 71 7.64 16.54 8.81
N GLU A 72 7.00 17.54 8.20
CA GLU A 72 7.51 18.91 8.12
C GLU A 72 7.65 19.55 9.51
N SER A 73 6.65 19.39 10.39
CA SER A 73 6.73 19.91 11.76
C SER A 73 7.81 19.24 12.61
N LEU A 74 8.23 18.04 12.23
CA LEU A 74 9.30 17.30 12.87
C LEU A 74 10.64 17.52 12.16
N ASP A 75 10.72 18.28 11.07
CA ASP A 75 11.92 18.43 10.25
C ASP A 75 12.49 17.06 9.81
N ILE A 76 11.63 16.25 9.18
CA ILE A 76 11.98 14.90 8.72
C ILE A 76 12.00 14.87 7.19
N PRO A 77 13.17 14.69 6.58
CA PRO A 77 13.28 14.68 5.13
C PRO A 77 12.65 13.42 4.54
N SER A 78 12.05 13.61 3.37
CA SER A 78 11.53 12.54 2.53
C SER A 78 12.19 12.56 1.17
N ARG A 79 12.28 11.40 0.53
CA ARG A 79 12.86 11.24 -0.81
C ARG A 79 11.89 10.54 -1.74
N ASP A 80 12.02 10.84 -3.02
CA ASP A 80 11.25 10.18 -4.07
C ASP A 80 11.77 8.75 -4.30
N VAL A 81 10.83 7.84 -4.54
CA VAL A 81 11.07 6.43 -4.84
C VAL A 81 10.15 6.04 -5.99
N GLU A 82 10.72 5.39 -6.99
CA GLU A 82 9.94 4.76 -8.04
C GLU A 82 9.41 3.41 -7.55
N LEU A 83 8.10 3.32 -7.37
CA LEU A 83 7.47 2.06 -6.97
C LEU A 83 7.38 1.13 -8.18
N GLY A 84 8.04 -0.02 -8.16
CA GLY A 84 7.88 -1.08 -9.14
C GLY A 84 7.35 -2.35 -8.50
N TYR A 85 6.58 -3.15 -9.23
CA TYR A 85 6.15 -4.47 -8.76
C TYR A 85 6.19 -5.51 -9.88
N ARG A 86 6.43 -6.76 -9.48
CA ARG A 86 6.46 -7.93 -10.36
C ARG A 86 5.74 -9.07 -9.68
N ILE A 87 4.70 -9.58 -10.32
CA ILE A 87 4.01 -10.79 -9.91
C ILE A 87 4.55 -11.93 -10.77
N THR A 88 5.01 -13.02 -10.17
CA THR A 88 5.45 -14.23 -10.89
C THR A 88 4.78 -15.47 -10.30
N CYS A 89 4.15 -16.28 -11.15
CA CYS A 89 3.62 -17.58 -10.81
C CYS A 89 4.63 -18.66 -11.19
N GLU A 90 5.28 -19.25 -10.19
CA GLU A 90 6.33 -20.26 -10.38
C GLU A 90 5.82 -21.50 -11.12
N ARG A 91 4.62 -22.00 -10.76
CA ARG A 91 3.99 -23.18 -11.39
C ARG A 91 3.82 -23.05 -12.90
N THR A 92 3.61 -21.85 -13.40
CA THR A 92 3.35 -21.60 -14.84
C THR A 92 4.46 -20.78 -15.51
N GLY A 93 5.53 -20.46 -14.77
CA GLY A 93 6.52 -19.45 -15.15
C GLY A 93 5.90 -18.09 -15.52
N ALA A 94 4.67 -17.80 -15.07
CA ALA A 94 3.89 -16.68 -15.54
C ALA A 94 4.13 -15.40 -14.75
N GLY A 95 4.87 -14.46 -15.33
CA GLY A 95 4.96 -13.10 -14.84
C GLY A 95 3.80 -12.23 -15.34
N ALA A 96 3.14 -11.50 -14.43
CA ALA A 96 2.44 -10.26 -14.76
C ALA A 96 3.30 -9.11 -14.21
N MET A 97 4.01 -8.42 -15.11
CA MET A 97 4.83 -7.26 -14.74
C MET A 97 4.07 -5.99 -15.09
N GLU A 98 3.76 -5.17 -14.09
CA GLU A 98 3.20 -3.84 -14.31
C GLU A 98 4.06 -2.77 -13.62
N LYS A 99 5.27 -2.56 -14.14
CA LYS A 99 5.78 -1.21 -14.37
C LYS A 99 6.97 -1.22 -15.30
N THR A 100 6.64 -1.42 -16.56
CA THR A 100 7.17 -0.74 -17.75
C THR A 100 6.48 -1.49 -18.88
N LEU A 101 5.79 -0.81 -19.79
CA LEU A 101 5.24 -1.43 -21.01
C LEU A 101 6.31 -2.18 -21.85
N ARG A 102 7.59 -2.04 -21.51
CA ARG A 102 8.74 -2.76 -22.06
C ARG A 102 9.07 -4.10 -21.37
N ALA A 103 8.48 -4.39 -20.22
CA ALA A 103 8.72 -5.62 -19.46
C ALA A 103 7.82 -6.80 -19.89
N ALA A 104 6.72 -6.53 -20.59
CA ALA A 104 5.89 -7.56 -21.23
C ALA A 104 6.61 -8.28 -22.38
N TRP A 105 7.78 -7.78 -22.80
CA TRP A 105 8.60 -8.36 -23.86
C TRP A 105 9.42 -9.58 -23.45
N GLN A 106 9.39 -9.99 -22.17
CA GLN A 106 10.25 -11.08 -21.69
C GLN A 106 9.70 -12.50 -21.95
N THR A 107 8.57 -12.66 -22.66
CA THR A 107 8.20 -13.95 -23.26
C THR A 107 7.32 -13.74 -24.50
N SER A 108 7.96 -13.70 -25.67
CA SER A 108 7.35 -13.50 -27.00
C SER A 108 6.11 -14.38 -27.26
N ALA A 109 6.06 -15.60 -26.72
CA ALA A 109 4.93 -16.52 -26.87
C ALA A 109 3.62 -16.05 -26.20
N ARG A 110 3.68 -15.18 -25.19
CA ARG A 110 2.50 -14.74 -24.41
C ARG A 110 1.74 -13.59 -25.07
N LEU A 111 2.43 -12.79 -25.88
CA LEU A 111 1.81 -11.74 -26.70
C LEU A 111 0.82 -12.32 -27.71
N PHE A 112 0.93 -13.60 -28.06
CA PHE A 112 0.00 -14.25 -28.98
C PHE A 112 -1.19 -14.93 -28.29
N GLN A 113 -1.31 -14.87 -26.96
CA GLN A 113 -2.42 -15.51 -26.25
C GLN A 113 -3.65 -14.58 -26.16
N PRO A 114 -4.81 -14.91 -26.75
CA PRO A 114 -6.01 -14.07 -26.70
C PRO A 114 -6.48 -13.78 -25.26
N SER A 115 -6.29 -14.74 -24.35
CA SER A 115 -6.65 -14.58 -22.93
C SER A 115 -5.80 -13.55 -22.20
N TYR A 116 -4.58 -13.24 -22.66
CA TYR A 116 -3.77 -12.14 -22.12
C TYR A 116 -4.38 -10.78 -22.44
N TYR A 117 -4.83 -10.56 -23.67
CA TYR A 117 -5.53 -9.33 -24.04
C TYR A 117 -6.89 -9.19 -23.33
N GLY A 118 -7.59 -10.31 -23.13
CA GLY A 118 -8.79 -10.36 -22.30
C GLY A 118 -8.53 -9.85 -20.88
N MET A 119 -7.43 -10.30 -20.26
CA MET A 119 -6.98 -9.83 -18.94
C MET A 119 -6.68 -8.33 -18.95
N LEU A 120 -5.89 -7.81 -19.91
CA LEU A 120 -5.59 -6.37 -20.01
C LEU A 120 -6.85 -5.50 -20.15
N ARG A 121 -7.80 -5.96 -20.96
CA ARG A 121 -9.11 -5.30 -21.10
C ARG A 121 -9.86 -5.26 -19.77
N ASP A 122 -9.84 -6.37 -19.02
CA ASP A 122 -10.53 -6.47 -17.74
C ASP A 122 -9.84 -5.62 -16.65
N ILE A 123 -8.50 -5.49 -16.66
CA ILE A 123 -7.76 -4.50 -15.84
C ILE A 123 -8.30 -3.08 -16.11
N ALA A 124 -8.39 -2.68 -17.38
CA ALA A 124 -8.87 -1.34 -17.75
C ALA A 124 -10.35 -1.10 -17.38
N LYS A 125 -11.21 -2.14 -17.46
CA LYS A 125 -12.59 -2.05 -16.98
C LYS A 125 -12.64 -1.89 -15.46
N PHE A 126 -11.89 -2.71 -14.73
CA PHE A 126 -11.87 -2.69 -13.28
C PHE A 126 -11.34 -1.36 -12.75
N GLN A 127 -10.25 -0.84 -13.30
CA GLN A 127 -9.72 0.47 -12.94
C GLN A 127 -10.74 1.59 -13.17
N ARG A 128 -11.50 1.56 -14.28
CA ARG A 128 -12.58 2.52 -14.53
C ARG A 128 -13.68 2.42 -13.48
N ARG A 129 -14.12 1.21 -13.15
CA ARG A 129 -15.15 0.95 -12.14
C ARG A 129 -14.71 1.41 -10.75
N ALA A 130 -13.47 1.12 -10.37
CA ALA A 130 -12.86 1.53 -9.11
C ALA A 130 -12.73 3.06 -9.00
N ARG A 131 -12.30 3.75 -10.08
CA ARG A 131 -12.28 5.23 -10.11
C ARG A 131 -13.69 5.82 -9.96
N GLY A 132 -14.68 5.23 -10.62
CA GLY A 132 -16.08 5.63 -10.48
C GLY A 132 -16.59 5.47 -9.04
N ALA A 133 -16.26 4.36 -8.39
CA ALA A 133 -16.60 4.11 -6.99
C ALA A 133 -15.98 5.14 -6.04
N LEU A 134 -14.71 5.49 -6.28
CA LEU A 134 -13.99 6.48 -5.48
C LEU A 134 -14.59 7.88 -5.66
N ALA A 135 -14.92 8.27 -6.89
CA ALA A 135 -15.54 9.55 -7.19
C ALA A 135 -16.94 9.69 -6.57
N ARG A 136 -17.73 8.60 -6.56
CA ARG A 136 -19.09 8.55 -5.99
C ARG A 136 -19.12 8.23 -4.50
N ARG A 137 -17.98 7.93 -3.88
CA ARG A 137 -17.86 7.46 -2.48
C ARG A 137 -18.82 6.30 -2.18
N GLU A 138 -18.82 5.30 -3.05
CA GLU A 138 -19.69 4.12 -2.91
C GLU A 138 -19.25 3.26 -1.71
N LEU A 139 -20.02 3.29 -0.63
CA LEU A 139 -19.68 2.58 0.62
C LEU A 139 -20.15 1.12 0.66
N ARG A 140 -21.14 0.75 -0.15
CA ARG A 140 -21.84 -0.54 -0.04
C ARG A 140 -21.33 -1.61 -1.00
N ALA A 141 -20.73 -1.19 -2.13
CA ALA A 141 -20.27 -2.13 -3.14
C ALA A 141 -19.02 -2.88 -2.67
N THR A 142 -19.00 -4.18 -2.92
CA THR A 142 -17.85 -5.06 -2.69
C THR A 142 -17.02 -5.22 -3.95
N ALA A 143 -15.79 -5.70 -3.82
CA ALA A 143 -14.93 -5.99 -4.96
C ALA A 143 -15.51 -7.12 -5.82
N GLY A 144 -16.15 -8.12 -5.22
CA GLY A 144 -16.84 -9.21 -5.90
C GLY A 144 -17.97 -8.72 -6.81
N GLU A 145 -18.90 -7.95 -6.25
CA GLU A 145 -20.00 -7.34 -7.02
C GLU A 145 -19.48 -6.50 -8.19
N ALA A 146 -18.42 -5.71 -7.96
CA ALA A 146 -17.81 -4.90 -8.99
C ALA A 146 -17.19 -5.73 -10.13
N MET A 147 -16.61 -6.90 -9.82
CA MET A 147 -16.06 -7.83 -10.80
C MET A 147 -17.17 -8.52 -11.61
N ASP A 148 -18.27 -8.86 -10.96
CA ASP A 148 -19.43 -9.49 -11.59
C ASP A 148 -20.16 -8.51 -12.54
N GLU A 149 -20.35 -7.25 -12.11
CA GLU A 149 -20.94 -6.18 -12.91
C GLU A 149 -20.22 -5.98 -14.25
N ILE A 150 -18.89 -6.00 -14.25
CA ILE A 150 -18.07 -5.78 -15.46
C ILE A 150 -17.69 -7.09 -16.17
N ARG A 151 -18.17 -8.23 -15.66
CA ARG A 151 -17.94 -9.60 -16.15
C ARG A 151 -16.45 -9.88 -16.38
N CYS A 152 -15.66 -9.74 -15.32
CA CYS A 152 -14.22 -10.01 -15.37
C CYS A 152 -13.92 -11.50 -15.62
N GLY A 153 -12.91 -11.78 -16.44
CA GLY A 153 -12.43 -13.14 -16.67
C GLY A 153 -11.60 -13.69 -15.50
N LYS A 154 -11.62 -15.03 -15.33
CA LYS A 154 -10.84 -15.73 -14.28
C LYS A 154 -9.34 -15.40 -14.30
N ARG A 155 -8.76 -15.20 -15.48
CA ARG A 155 -7.34 -14.83 -15.64
C ARG A 155 -7.03 -13.47 -15.01
N PHE A 156 -7.95 -12.49 -15.09
CA PHE A 156 -7.78 -11.21 -14.41
C PHE A 156 -7.80 -11.38 -12.89
N VAL A 157 -8.74 -12.15 -12.35
CA VAL A 157 -8.84 -12.37 -10.91
C VAL A 157 -7.60 -13.08 -10.38
N HIS A 158 -7.27 -14.26 -10.90
CA HIS A 158 -6.23 -15.12 -10.34
C HIS A 158 -4.80 -14.71 -10.70
N ASN A 159 -4.57 -14.10 -11.88
CA ASN A 159 -3.21 -13.78 -12.32
C ASN A 159 -2.83 -12.31 -12.12
N TYR A 160 -3.77 -11.43 -11.80
CA TYR A 160 -3.52 -10.01 -11.60
C TYR A 160 -4.08 -9.50 -10.28
N LEU A 161 -5.40 -9.48 -10.11
CA LEU A 161 -6.02 -8.76 -9.00
C LEU A 161 -5.72 -9.40 -7.65
N GLN A 162 -5.82 -10.72 -7.55
CA GLN A 162 -5.62 -11.45 -6.31
C GLN A 162 -4.15 -11.42 -5.84
N PRO A 163 -3.14 -11.71 -6.70
CA PRO A 163 -1.74 -11.53 -6.29
C PRO A 163 -1.40 -10.08 -5.95
N LEU A 164 -1.98 -9.11 -6.67
CA LEU A 164 -1.79 -7.69 -6.37
C LEU A 164 -2.40 -7.31 -5.02
N ALA A 165 -3.62 -7.78 -4.73
CA ALA A 165 -4.29 -7.54 -3.48
C ALA A 165 -3.54 -8.18 -2.30
N ALA A 166 -3.10 -9.43 -2.44
CA ALA A 166 -2.31 -10.13 -1.43
C ALA A 166 -0.96 -9.44 -1.13
N ALA A 167 -0.37 -8.77 -2.13
CA ALA A 167 0.85 -7.99 -1.93
C ALA A 167 0.63 -6.67 -1.18
N LEU A 168 -0.58 -6.10 -1.27
CA LEU A 168 -0.91 -4.81 -0.67
C LEU A 168 -1.66 -4.93 0.67
N TRP A 169 -2.40 -6.02 0.86
CA TRP A 169 -3.22 -6.29 2.03
C TRP A 169 -3.11 -7.76 2.45
N PRO A 170 -3.21 -8.05 3.76
CA PRO A 170 -3.33 -9.41 4.27
C PRO A 170 -4.75 -9.93 4.03
N VAL A 171 -5.10 -10.18 2.77
CA VAL A 171 -6.41 -10.67 2.34
C VAL A 171 -6.20 -12.04 1.71
N SER A 172 -6.96 -13.04 2.17
CA SER A 172 -6.95 -14.36 1.55
C SER A 172 -7.74 -14.39 0.25
N ASP A 173 -7.55 -15.44 -0.53
CA ASP A 173 -8.20 -15.65 -1.83
C ASP A 173 -9.74 -15.57 -1.73
N ASP A 174 -10.30 -16.13 -0.66
CA ASP A 174 -11.74 -16.20 -0.43
C ASP A 174 -12.31 -14.87 0.09
N GLU A 175 -11.47 -14.00 0.67
CA GLU A 175 -11.88 -12.73 1.26
C GLU A 175 -11.87 -11.57 0.28
N LEU A 176 -11.12 -11.66 -0.82
CA LEU A 176 -10.98 -10.57 -1.79
C LEU A 176 -12.33 -10.08 -2.30
N GLY A 177 -13.27 -11.00 -2.56
CA GLY A 177 -14.62 -10.67 -3.03
C GLY A 177 -15.41 -9.83 -2.03
N ALA A 178 -15.19 -10.03 -0.72
CA ALA A 178 -15.89 -9.35 0.36
C ALA A 178 -15.29 -7.97 0.71
N VAL A 179 -14.07 -7.67 0.26
CA VAL A 179 -13.43 -6.37 0.50
C VAL A 179 -14.31 -5.25 -0.07
N PRO A 180 -14.62 -4.19 0.69
CA PRO A 180 -15.38 -3.08 0.14
C PRO A 180 -14.61 -2.41 -1.00
N LEU A 181 -15.26 -2.22 -2.14
CA LEU A 181 -14.66 -1.73 -3.37
C LEU A 181 -13.93 -0.39 -3.15
N MET A 182 -14.48 0.48 -2.31
CA MET A 182 -13.87 1.77 -2.00
C MET A 182 -12.50 1.62 -1.31
N HIS A 183 -12.32 0.63 -0.42
CA HIS A 183 -11.02 0.40 0.25
C HIS A 183 -9.98 -0.08 -0.77
N LEU A 184 -10.36 -1.05 -1.61
CA LEU A 184 -9.51 -1.56 -2.68
C LEU A 184 -9.16 -0.43 -3.68
N ALA A 185 -10.15 0.35 -4.11
CA ALA A 185 -9.96 1.49 -5.01
C ALA A 185 -9.08 2.57 -4.39
N ALA A 186 -9.26 2.90 -3.11
CA ALA A 186 -8.42 3.88 -2.41
C ALA A 186 -6.97 3.41 -2.31
N GLY A 187 -6.70 2.15 -1.95
CA GLY A 187 -5.32 1.66 -1.93
C GLY A 187 -4.68 1.62 -3.31
N LEU A 188 -5.38 1.08 -4.33
CA LEU A 188 -4.88 1.12 -5.70
C LEU A 188 -4.64 2.55 -6.18
N HIS A 189 -5.50 3.49 -5.78
CA HIS A 189 -5.28 4.90 -6.05
C HIS A 189 -3.98 5.35 -5.40
N ASN A 190 -3.79 5.08 -4.10
CA ASN A 190 -2.64 5.49 -3.28
C ASN A 190 -1.29 4.97 -3.81
N PHE A 191 -1.26 3.76 -4.37
CA PHE A 191 -0.07 3.21 -5.01
C PHE A 191 0.10 3.63 -6.48
N GLY A 192 -0.81 4.46 -7.00
CA GLY A 192 -0.81 4.91 -8.40
C GLY A 192 -1.15 3.81 -9.41
N LEU A 193 -1.80 2.73 -8.94
CA LEU A 193 -2.13 1.54 -9.72
C LEU A 193 -3.47 1.65 -10.45
N LEU A 194 -4.21 2.75 -10.25
CA LEU A 194 -5.42 3.04 -11.02
C LEU A 194 -5.15 3.68 -12.39
N ASN A 195 -3.92 4.08 -12.71
CA ASN A 195 -3.60 4.78 -13.96
C ASN A 195 -2.46 4.07 -14.71
N PHE A 196 -2.72 3.61 -15.93
CA PHE A 196 -1.72 2.97 -16.81
C PHE A 196 -0.50 3.84 -17.15
N HIS A 197 -0.64 5.17 -17.08
CA HIS A 197 0.35 6.13 -17.63
C HIS A 197 1.12 6.91 -16.56
N CYS A 198 0.82 6.74 -15.28
CA CYS A 198 1.54 7.46 -14.24
C CYS A 198 2.75 6.66 -13.75
N ARG A 199 3.95 7.24 -13.85
CA ARG A 199 5.02 6.87 -12.93
C ARG A 199 4.48 7.15 -11.52
N SER A 200 4.10 6.13 -10.76
CA SER A 200 3.87 6.27 -9.32
C SER A 200 5.23 6.53 -8.67
N VAL A 201 5.68 7.77 -8.74
CA VAL A 201 6.67 8.31 -7.82
C VAL A 201 5.92 8.46 -6.50
N VAL A 202 6.43 7.79 -5.48
CA VAL A 202 5.96 7.88 -4.10
C VAL A 202 7.11 8.40 -3.26
N LYS A 203 6.81 8.90 -2.07
CA LYS A 203 7.83 9.33 -1.11
C LYS A 203 8.04 8.26 -0.04
N THR A 204 9.27 8.17 0.43
CA THR A 204 9.65 7.45 1.65
C THR A 204 10.43 8.37 2.57
N ILE A 205 10.53 8.01 3.85
CA ILE A 205 11.27 8.78 4.85
C ILE A 205 12.76 8.44 4.77
N VAL A 206 13.61 9.47 4.84
CA VAL A 206 15.05 9.28 4.95
C VAL A 206 15.39 8.88 6.39
N GLY A 207 16.16 7.79 6.56
CA GLY A 207 16.46 7.24 7.89
C GLY A 207 15.34 6.37 8.47
N GLY A 208 14.34 6.01 7.67
CA GLY A 208 13.31 5.04 8.02
C GLY A 208 12.36 5.50 9.12
N ALA A 209 11.66 4.54 9.72
CA ALA A 209 10.64 4.85 10.73
C ALA A 209 11.24 5.36 12.05
N ARG A 210 12.48 4.97 12.38
CA ARG A 210 13.18 5.42 13.58
C ARG A 210 13.28 6.94 13.66
N GLY A 211 13.53 7.59 12.53
CA GLY A 211 13.73 9.04 12.45
C GLY A 211 12.54 9.83 12.99
N TYR A 212 11.31 9.43 12.66
CA TYR A 212 10.12 10.12 13.16
C TYR A 212 9.65 9.61 14.52
N LEU A 213 9.79 8.32 14.80
CA LEU A 213 9.44 7.75 16.10
C LEU A 213 10.29 8.35 17.24
N ASN A 214 11.57 8.62 17.00
CA ASN A 214 12.44 9.25 17.99
C ASN A 214 12.10 10.72 18.26
N LYS A 215 11.59 11.44 17.25
CA LYS A 215 11.21 12.85 17.38
C LYS A 215 9.83 13.04 17.99
N LEU A 216 8.96 12.03 17.88
CA LEU A 216 7.58 12.05 18.35
C LEU A 216 7.48 11.88 19.86
#